data_AF-B2J371-F1
#
_entry.id   AF-B2J371-F1
#
_cell.length_a   1.000
_cell.length_b   1.000
_cell.length_c   1.000
_cell.angle_alpha   90.00
_cell.angle_beta   90.00
_cell.angle_gamma   90.00
#
_symmetry.space_group_name_H-M   'P 1'
#
loop_
_entity.id
_entity.type
_entity.pdbx_description
1 polymer ?
#
loop_
_entity_poly.entity_id
_entity_poly.type
_entity_poly.pdbx_seq_one_letter_code
_entity_poly.pdbx_strand_id
1 'polypeptide(L)' 'MQQFQSDRFINGMSLAFCLFCLLFPTILDDDIARRHWNNPQVFWLVAFVPLLGPLFYLCLRPPLPSTIREEWLIANR' A
#
# COMPACT_ATOMS: atom_id res chain seq x y z
N MET A 1 -1.71 -24.33 21.70
CA MET A 1 -1.90 -24.77 20.30
C MET A 1 -3.36 -25.13 19.99
N GLN A 2 -4.06 -25.88 20.83
CA GLN A 2 -5.44 -26.32 20.58
C GLN A 2 -6.44 -25.16 20.38
N GLN A 3 -6.28 -24.06 21.13
CA GLN A 3 -7.09 -22.84 20.96
C GLN A 3 -6.91 -22.18 19.59
N PHE A 4 -5.71 -22.22 19.01
CA PHE A 4 -5.46 -21.65 17.68
C PHE A 4 -6.19 -22.43 16.58
N GLN A 5 -6.35 -23.74 16.73
CA GLN A 5 -7.07 -24.58 15.76
C GLN A 5 -8.60 -24.54 15.93
N SER A 6 -9.08 -24.32 17.16
CA SER A 6 -10.52 -24.30 17.46
C SER A 6 -11.15 -22.91 17.36
N ASP A 7 -10.37 -21.84 17.50
CA ASP A 7 -10.90 -20.49 17.54
C ASP A 7 -11.00 -19.88 16.14
N ARG A 8 -12.23 -19.70 15.67
CA ARG A 8 -12.52 -19.10 14.35
C ARG A 8 -12.09 -17.64 14.26
N PHE A 9 -12.06 -16.90 15.37
CA PHE A 9 -11.61 -15.51 15.40
C PHE A 9 -10.10 -15.45 15.12
N ILE A 10 -9.33 -16.27 15.80
CA ILE A 10 -7.87 -16.35 15.61
C ILE A 10 -7.54 -16.73 14.16
N ASN A 11 -8.22 -17.73 13.61
CA ASN A 11 -8.02 -18.16 12.23
C ASN A 11 -8.43 -17.06 11.22
N GLY A 12 -9.57 -16.40 11.43
CA GLY A 12 -10.04 -15.30 10.58
C GLY A 12 -9.06 -14.11 10.57
N MET A 13 -8.59 -13.69 11.75
CA MET A 13 -7.61 -12.61 11.86
C MET A 13 -6.26 -12.98 11.25
N SER A 14 -5.81 -14.22 11.45
CA SER A 14 -4.57 -14.72 10.84
C SER A 14 -4.68 -14.77 9.31
N LEU A 15 -5.82 -15.21 8.77
CA LEU A 15 -6.07 -15.21 7.34
C LEU A 15 -6.07 -13.78 6.78
N ALA A 16 -6.76 -12.84 7.44
CA ALA A 16 -6.76 -11.44 7.04
C ALA A 16 -5.35 -10.84 7.02
N PHE A 17 -4.53 -11.15 8.04
CA PHE A 17 -3.13 -10.75 8.07
C PHE A 17 -2.33 -11.35 6.89
N CYS A 18 -2.45 -12.66 6.65
CA CYS A 18 -1.76 -13.31 5.53
C CYS A 18 -2.19 -12.73 4.17
N LEU A 19 -3.49 -12.54 3.96
CA LEU A 19 -4.02 -11.93 2.75
C LEU A 19 -3.51 -10.50 2.58
N PHE A 20 -3.47 -9.71 3.65
CA PHE A 20 -2.90 -8.37 3.60
C PHE A 20 -1.42 -8.40 3.18
N CYS A 21 -0.61 -9.30 3.73
CA CYS A 21 0.81 -9.45 3.37
C CYS A 21 1.01 -9.82 1.90
N LEU A 22 0.12 -10.65 1.33
CA LEU A 22 0.22 -11.12 -0.05
C LEU A 22 -0.39 -10.13 -1.06
N LEU A 23 -1.50 -9.49 -0.71
CA LEU A 23 -2.26 -8.63 -1.62
C LEU A 23 -1.80 -7.18 -1.58
N PHE A 24 -1.28 -6.67 -0.46
CA PHE A 24 -0.83 -5.28 -0.43
C PHE A 24 0.32 -4.99 -1.42
N PRO A 25 1.34 -5.87 -1.57
CA PRO A 25 2.40 -5.66 -2.56
C PRO A 25 1.88 -5.62 -4.01
N THR A 26 0.78 -6.30 -4.34
CA THR A 26 0.26 -6.32 -5.71
C THR A 26 -0.34 -4.97 -6.12
N ILE A 27 -0.95 -4.24 -5.18
CA ILE A 27 -1.48 -2.89 -5.42
C ILE A 27 -0.44 -1.78 -5.20
N LEU A 28 0.65 -2.09 -4.49
CA LEU A 28 1.67 -1.11 -4.13
C LEU A 28 2.39 -0.55 -5.37
N ASP A 29 2.76 -1.41 -6.32
CA ASP A 29 3.46 -1.00 -7.53
C ASP A 29 2.58 -0.04 -8.37
N ASP A 30 1.29 -0.35 -8.50
CA ASP A 30 0.31 0.52 -9.14
C ASP A 30 0.18 1.88 -8.43
N ASP A 31 0.11 1.90 -7.09
CA ASP A 31 0.00 3.14 -6.29
C ASP A 31 1.28 4.00 -6.44
N ILE A 32 2.45 3.38 -6.49
CA ILE A 32 3.75 4.03 -6.73
C ILE A 32 3.81 4.62 -8.14
N ALA A 33 3.43 3.85 -9.16
CA ALA A 33 3.43 4.26 -10.56
C ALA A 33 2.51 5.48 -10.78
N ARG A 34 1.30 5.46 -10.20
CA ARG A 34 0.34 6.59 -10.27
C ARG A 34 0.87 7.89 -9.66
N ARG A 35 1.83 7.80 -8.75
CA ARG A 35 2.46 8.96 -8.10
C ARG A 35 3.75 9.41 -8.76
N HIS A 36 4.18 8.75 -9.84
CA HIS A 36 5.50 8.95 -10.45
C HIS A 36 6.65 8.83 -9.42
N TRP A 37 6.47 7.99 -8.40
CA TRP A 37 7.45 7.83 -7.34
C TRP A 37 8.49 6.78 -7.74
N ASN A 38 9.47 7.19 -8.55
CA ASN A 38 10.47 6.29 -9.15
C ASN A 38 11.57 5.84 -8.17
N ASN A 39 11.19 5.19 -7.06
CA ASN A 39 12.13 4.61 -6.11
C ASN A 39 11.84 3.12 -5.85
N PRO A 40 12.56 2.19 -6.49
CA PRO A 40 12.32 0.75 -6.33
C PRO A 40 12.64 0.24 -4.92
N GLN A 41 13.46 0.94 -4.13
CA GLN A 41 13.76 0.54 -2.75
C GLN A 41 12.54 0.69 -1.85
N VAL A 42 11.67 1.67 -2.12
CA VAL A 42 10.41 1.87 -1.38
C VAL A 42 9.51 0.64 -1.50
N PHE A 43 9.39 0.07 -2.70
CA PHE A 43 8.61 -1.15 -2.92
C PHE A 43 9.09 -2.29 -2.02
N TRP A 44 10.40 -2.59 -2.04
CA TRP A 44 10.97 -3.70 -1.28
C TRP A 44 10.90 -3.49 0.23
N LEU A 45 11.20 -2.27 0.72
CA LEU A 45 11.10 -1.95 2.15
C LEU A 45 9.67 -2.13 2.67
N VAL A 46 8.68 -1.73 1.88
CA VAL A 46 7.27 -1.81 2.25
C VAL A 46 6.76 -3.25 2.14
N ALA A 47 7.18 -4.00 1.13
CA ALA A 47 6.77 -5.39 0.92
C ALA A 47 7.37 -6.36 1.95
N PHE A 48 8.62 -6.16 2.38
CA PHE A 48 9.30 -7.06 3.32
C PHE A 48 8.97 -6.83 4.80
N VAL A 49 8.36 -5.69 5.14
CA VAL A 49 7.95 -5.38 6.51
C VAL A 49 6.43 -5.31 6.57
N PRO A 50 5.73 -6.45 6.65
CA PRO A 50 4.26 -6.46 6.67
C PRO A 50 3.70 -5.64 7.84
N LEU A 51 2.54 -5.01 7.62
CA LEU A 51 1.89 -4.00 8.46
C LEU A 51 2.65 -2.67 8.60
N LEU A 52 3.89 -2.69 9.08
CA LEU A 52 4.64 -1.45 9.33
C LEU A 52 5.07 -0.76 8.04
N GLY A 53 5.57 -1.52 7.06
CA GLY A 53 5.91 -1.01 5.73
C GLY A 53 4.73 -0.30 5.08
N PRO A 54 3.56 -0.95 4.93
CA PRO A 54 2.33 -0.33 4.42
C PRO A 54 1.91 0.91 5.21
N LEU A 55 2.02 0.89 6.55
CA LEU A 55 1.71 2.04 7.40
C LEU A 55 2.63 3.24 7.08
N PHE A 56 3.94 3.03 7.11
CA PHE A 56 4.91 4.09 6.77
C PHE A 56 4.74 4.59 5.34
N TYR A 57 4.48 3.69 4.39
CA TYR A 57 4.19 4.05 3.01
C TYR A 57 2.99 4.98 2.92
N LEU A 58 1.86 4.64 3.56
CA LEU A 58 0.66 5.48 3.53
C LEU A 58 0.86 6.84 4.19
N CYS A 59 1.67 6.91 5.24
CA CYS A 59 2.01 8.17 5.92
C CYS A 59 2.96 9.07 5.11
N LEU A 60 3.89 8.47 4.36
CA LEU A 60 4.98 9.20 3.69
C LEU A 60 4.78 9.37 2.17
N ARG A 61 3.86 8.61 1.56
CA ARG A 61 3.67 8.65 0.11
C ARG A 61 3.37 10.07 -0.36
N PRO A 62 3.94 10.50 -1.49
CA PRO A 62 3.66 11.81 -2.04
C PRO A 62 2.17 11.92 -2.45
N PRO A 63 1.61 13.13 -2.44
CA PRO A 63 0.28 13.37 -3.00
C PRO A 63 0.26 13.02 -4.49
N LEU A 64 -0.92 12.70 -5.01
CA LEU A 64 -1.09 12.47 -6.44
C LEU A 64 -0.77 13.75 -7.22
N PRO A 65 -0.16 13.65 -8.42
CA PRO A 65 0.03 14.79 -9.31
C PRO A 65 -1.33 15.46 -9.58
N SER A 66 -1.39 16.79 -9.46
CA SER A 66 -2.62 17.55 -9.68
C SER A 66 -2.90 17.73 -11.18
N THR A 67 -3.44 16.70 -11.83
CA THR A 67 -3.75 16.76 -13.27
C THR A 67 -4.80 17.84 -13.62
N ILE A 68 -5.73 18.18 -12.72
CA ILE A 68 -6.93 18.93 -13.12
C ILE A 68 -6.78 20.46 -13.04
N ARG A 69 -5.96 21.00 -12.12
CA ARG A 69 -5.91 22.47 -11.89
C ARG A 69 -4.87 23.16 -12.77
N GLU A 70 -3.74 22.52 -13.05
CA GLU A 70 -2.67 23.15 -13.82
C GLU A 70 -2.98 23.15 -15.33
N GLU A 71 -3.54 22.07 -15.87
CA GLU A 71 -3.96 22.02 -17.28
C GLU A 71 -5.06 23.04 -17.60
N TRP A 72 -6.07 23.20 -16.72
CA TRP A 72 -7.11 24.22 -16.88
C TRP A 72 -6.57 25.66 -16.78
N LEU A 73 -5.60 25.92 -15.90
CA LEU A 73 -4.99 27.25 -15.75
C LEU A 73 -4.05 27.59 -16.92
N ILE A 74 -3.42 26.59 -17.53
CA ILE A 74 -2.58 26.76 -18.72
C ILE A 74 -3.44 26.90 -19.99
N ALA A 75 -4.52 26.13 -20.13
CA ALA A 75 -5.42 26.20 -21.28
C ALA A 75 -6.28 27.47 -21.34
N ASN A 76 -6.46 28.15 -20.20
CA ASN A 76 -7.23 29.39 -20.08
C ASN A 76 -6.34 30.63 -19.79
N ARG A 77 -5.04 30.56 -20.12
CA ARG A 77 -4.12 31.71 -20.19
C ARG A 77 -3.84 32.02 -21.65
#